data_AF-A0A971H824-F1
#
_entry.id   AF-A0A971H824-F1
#
_cell.length_a   1.000
_cell.length_b   1.000
_cell.length_c   1.000
_cell.angle_alpha   90.00
_cell.angle_beta   90.00
_cell.angle_gamma   90.00
#
_symmetry.space_group_name_H-M   'P 1'
#
loop_
_entity.id
_entity.type
_entity.pdbx_description
1 polymer ?
#
loop_
_entity_poly.entity_id
_entity_poly.type
_entity_poly.pdbx_seq_one_letter_code
_entity_poly.pdbx_strand_id
1 'polypeptide(L)' 'MKAKKSLIYNKAKKLFVEKGFKDTNISEIATSVGISVGSFYTYYPSKEKLFMEIFLD' A
#
# COMPACT_ATOMS: atom_id res chain seq x y z
N MET A 1 -2.64 -7.81 -13.55
CA MET A 1 -3.13 -6.66 -12.73
C MET A 1 -3.58 -7.05 -11.31
N LYS A 2 -4.44 -8.06 -11.09
CA LYS A 2 -4.89 -8.45 -9.72
C LYS A 2 -3.76 -8.80 -8.74
N ALA A 3 -2.71 -9.50 -9.20
CA ALA A 3 -1.61 -9.94 -8.34
C ALA A 3 -0.85 -8.79 -7.68
N LYS A 4 -0.53 -7.72 -8.42
CA LYS A 4 0.19 -6.56 -7.87
C LYS A 4 -0.66 -5.75 -6.90
N LYS A 5 -1.96 -5.56 -7.16
CA LYS A 5 -2.88 -4.89 -6.21
C LYS A 5 -2.93 -5.65 -4.87
N SER A 6 -3.04 -6.98 -4.91
CA SER A 6 -3.05 -7.82 -3.70
C SER A 6 -1.71 -7.78 -2.95
N LEU A 7 -0.58 -7.79 -3.66
CA LEU A 7 0.73 -7.64 -3.01
C LEU A 7 0.89 -6.28 -2.33
N ILE A 8 0.44 -5.19 -2.97
CA ILE A 8 0.42 -3.85 -2.37
C ILE A 8 -0.42 -3.87 -1.09
N TYR A 9 -1.64 -4.44 -1.13
CA TYR A 9 -2.52 -4.57 0.02
C TYR A 9 -1.82 -5.29 1.19
N ASN A 10 -1.27 -6.49 0.94
CA ASN A 10 -0.67 -7.31 1.98
C ASN A 10 0.56 -6.64 2.61
N LYS A 11 1.42 -6.02 1.79
CA LYS A 11 2.62 -5.32 2.28
C LYS A 11 2.26 -4.05 3.04
N ALA A 12 1.29 -3.27 2.56
CA ALA A 12 0.82 -2.08 3.26
C ALA A 12 0.14 -2.44 4.59
N LYS A 13 -0.67 -3.50 4.64
CA LYS A 13 -1.28 -3.99 5.89
C LYS A 13 -0.21 -4.31 6.93
N LYS A 14 0.85 -5.01 6.53
CA LYS A 14 1.99 -5.29 7.40
C LYS A 14 2.67 -4.01 7.91
N LEU A 15 3.01 -3.08 7.02
CA LEU A 15 3.66 -1.82 7.39
C LEU A 15 2.78 -0.95 8.31
N PHE A 16 1.48 -0.88 8.05
CA PHE A 16 0.53 -0.15 8.90
C PHE A 16 0.43 -0.75 10.30
N VAL A 17 0.51 -2.07 10.46
CA VAL A 17 0.54 -2.73 11.78
C VAL A 17 1.86 -2.47 12.50
N GLU A 18 2.99 -2.50 11.78
CA GLU A 18 4.33 -2.39 12.39
C GLU A 18 4.65 -0.97 12.88
N LYS A 19 4.20 0.07 12.18
CA LYS A 19 4.55 1.46 12.52
C LYS A 19 3.42 2.48 12.36
N GLY A 20 2.21 2.03 12.07
CA GLY A 20 1.05 2.92 11.95
C GLY A 20 0.95 3.63 10.60
N PHE A 21 -0.22 4.25 10.40
CA PHE A 21 -0.57 4.95 9.15
C PHE A 21 0.31 6.16 8.88
N LYS A 22 0.61 6.97 9.92
CA LYS A 22 1.37 8.23 9.78
C LYS A 22 2.79 7.97 9.30
N ASP A 23 3.46 6.95 9.85
CA ASP A 23 4.88 6.67 9.57
C ASP A 23 5.10 5.75 8.36
N THR A 24 4.02 5.26 7.74
CA THR A 24 4.10 4.45 6.51
C THR A 24 3.98 5.34 5.27
N ASN A 25 4.91 5.21 4.32
CA ASN A 25 4.96 6.05 3.12
C ASN A 25 4.70 5.25 1.84
N ILE A 26 4.11 5.89 0.83
CA ILE A 26 3.81 5.24 -0.47
C ILE A 26 5.08 4.71 -1.14
N SER A 27 6.20 5.44 -1.03
CA SER A 27 7.50 5.03 -1.59
C SER A 27 8.02 3.72 -0.97
N GLU A 28 7.83 3.54 0.32
CA GLU A 28 8.22 2.33 1.03
C GLU A 28 7.31 1.15 0.68
N ILE A 29 5.99 1.38 0.62
CA ILE A 29 5.04 0.37 0.14
C ILE A 29 5.47 -0.05 -1.28
N ALA A 30 5.67 0.90 -2.20
CA ALA A 30 6.07 0.64 -3.57
C ALA A 30 7.39 -0.15 -3.66
N THR A 31 8.40 0.24 -2.87
CA THR A 31 9.69 -0.46 -2.77
C THR A 31 9.51 -1.89 -2.29
N SER A 32 8.67 -2.12 -1.27
CA SER A 32 8.42 -3.45 -0.70
C SER A 32 7.78 -4.46 -1.66
N VAL A 33 7.18 -3.98 -2.76
CA VAL A 33 6.59 -4.77 -3.84
C VAL A 33 7.39 -4.73 -5.15
N GLY A 34 8.52 -4.01 -5.18
CA GLY A 34 9.37 -3.84 -6.35
C GLY A 34 8.67 -3.08 -7.49
N ILE A 35 7.96 -1.99 -7.18
CA ILE A 35 7.31 -1.13 -8.16
C ILE A 35 7.68 0.34 -7.94
N SER A 36 7.45 1.19 -8.95
CA SER A 36 7.59 2.63 -8.79
C SER A 36 6.41 3.24 -8.03
N VAL A 37 6.61 4.42 -7.44
CA VAL A 37 5.52 5.22 -6.84
C VAL A 37 4.44 5.54 -7.87
N GLY A 38 4.82 5.87 -9.11
CA GLY A 38 3.84 6.07 -10.19
C GLY A 38 3.00 4.81 -10.46
N SER A 39 3.62 3.62 -10.41
CA SER A 39 2.89 2.36 -10.55
C SER A 39 1.92 2.12 -9.39
N PHE A 40 2.24 2.53 -8.16
CA PHE A 40 1.31 2.44 -7.03
C PHE A 40 -0.01 3.17 -7.34
N TYR A 41 0.07 4.38 -7.91
CA TYR A 41 -1.10 5.20 -8.24
C TYR A 41 -2.00 4.60 -9.33
N THR A 42 -1.52 3.61 -10.08
CA THR A 42 -2.36 2.84 -11.02
C THR A 42 -3.31 1.86 -10.31
N TYR A 43 -3.02 1.51 -9.04
CA TYR A 43 -3.79 0.57 -8.23
C TYR A 43 -4.59 1.24 -7.12
N TYR A 44 -4.03 2.27 -6.50
CA TYR A 44 -4.65 3.02 -5.42
C TYR A 44 -4.48 4.52 -5.62
N PRO A 45 -5.56 5.32 -5.56
CA PRO A 45 -5.46 6.77 -5.75
C PRO A 45 -4.70 7.47 -4.62
N SER A 46 -4.63 6.88 -3.43
CA SER A 46 -3.90 7.43 -2.29
C SER A 46 -3.58 6.38 -1.22
N LYS A 47 -2.72 6.74 -0.25
CA LYS A 47 -2.43 5.92 0.94
C LYS A 47 -3.67 5.74 1.81
N GLU A 48 -4.48 6.78 1.93
CA GLU A 48 -5.74 6.80 2.68
C GLU A 48 -6.74 5.82 2.08
N LYS A 49 -6.88 5.77 0.75
CA LYS A 49 -7.82 4.83 0.12
C LYS A 49 -7.42 3.38 0.37
N LEU A 50 -6.13 3.08 0.27
CA LEU A 50 -5.58 1.77 0.62
C LEU A 50 -5.76 1.45 2.11
N PHE A 51 -5.49 2.41 2.99
CA PHE A 51 -5.67 2.23 4.42
C PHE A 51 -7.13 1.97 4.78
N MET A 52 -8.08 2.72 4.21
CA MET A 52 -9.51 2.50 4.41
C MET A 52 -9.96 1.14 3.88
N GLU A 53 -9.45 0.69 2.74
CA GLU A 53 -9.72 -0.66 2.21
C GLU A 53 -9.20 -1.74 3.16
N ILE A 54 -8.04 -1.55 3.81
CA ILE A 54 -7.50 -2.48 4.82
C ILE A 54 -8.26 -2.41 6.16
N PHE A 55 -8.73 -1.22 6.56
CA PHE A 55 -9.36 -0.99 7.86
C PHE A 55 -10.81 -1.50 7.92
N LEU A 56 -11.50 -1.55 6.77
CA LEU A 56 -12.89 -2.00 6.65
C LEU A 56 -13.03 -3.51 6.38
N ASP A 57 -11.92 -4.25 6.32
CA ASP A 57 -11.81 -5.67 5.95
C ASP A 57 -11.45 -6.52 7.17
#